data_AF-A0A539EFF0-F1
#
_entry.id   AF-A0A539EFF0-F1
#
_cell.length_a   1.000
_cell.length_b   1.000
_cell.length_c   1.000
_cell.angle_alpha   90.00
_cell.angle_beta   90.00
_cell.angle_gamma   90.00
#
_symmetry.space_group_name_H-M   'P 1'
#
loop_
_entity.id
_entity.type
_entity.pdbx_description
1 polymer ?
#
loop_
_entity_poly.entity_id
_entity_poly.type
_entity_poly.pdbx_seq_one_letter_code
_entity_poly.pdbx_strand_id
1 'polypeptide(L)'
;TPDGPKLHSVLIDPRDPKHLYVGLSSGGVMESLDGGGAWKPLIRGLDVVAGFDGADQRVHDPHCIRLHPAAPDRLYQQNHCGIYRLDRPSEEWVRIGRNMPKAVGDVGFPMVVHPRDPDACWVFPMDGTDVWPRTSPGGKPAVYGTRDAGKTWKRFDGGLPRRDAWFTVKRQAMTADGRDPVGLYFGATHGEVWGSRDEGKSWACLARYLPHIYAVEAAVAA
;
A
#
# COMPACT_ATOMS: atom_id res chain seq x y z
N THR A 1 9.82 10.41 -6.74
CA THR A 1 9.80 9.02 -7.23
C THR A 1 11.06 8.72 -8.02
N PRO A 2 11.79 7.62 -7.76
CA PRO A 2 13.10 7.34 -8.39
C PRO A 2 13.05 7.18 -9.92
N ASP A 3 11.90 6.75 -10.46
CA ASP A 3 11.71 6.53 -11.89
C ASP A 3 10.90 7.65 -12.57
N GLY A 4 10.83 8.84 -11.96
CA GLY A 4 10.03 9.96 -12.47
C GLY A 4 8.52 9.86 -12.17
N PRO A 5 7.74 10.83 -12.68
CA PRO A 5 6.30 10.89 -12.44
C PRO A 5 5.57 9.71 -13.08
N LYS A 6 4.56 9.17 -12.39
CA LYS A 6 3.79 8.01 -12.89
C LYS A 6 2.32 8.04 -12.47
N LEU A 7 1.46 7.58 -13.37
CA LEU A 7 0.07 7.22 -13.10
C LEU A 7 0.03 5.75 -12.66
N HIS A 8 -0.75 5.45 -11.62
CA HIS A 8 -0.94 4.12 -11.08
C HIS A 8 -2.29 4.02 -10.37
N SER A 9 -2.55 2.89 -9.69
CA SER A 9 -3.77 2.67 -8.90
C SER A 9 -5.05 3.10 -9.63
N VAL A 10 -5.23 2.61 -10.85
CA VAL A 10 -6.47 2.82 -11.60
C VAL A 10 -7.53 1.89 -10.99
N LEU A 11 -8.55 2.47 -10.37
CA LEU A 11 -9.60 1.74 -9.67
C LEU A 11 -10.95 2.09 -10.29
N ILE A 12 -11.78 1.07 -10.50
CA ILE A 12 -13.13 1.19 -11.01
C ILE A 12 -14.06 0.74 -9.88
N ASP A 13 -15.05 1.55 -9.52
CA ASP A 13 -16.05 1.15 -8.53
C ASP A 13 -16.83 -0.06 -9.06
N PRO A 14 -16.91 -1.19 -8.32
CA PRO A 14 -17.64 -2.36 -8.77
C PRO A 14 -19.16 -2.13 -8.91
N ARG A 15 -19.70 -1.03 -8.36
CA ARG A 15 -21.11 -0.66 -8.43
C ARG A 15 -21.44 0.23 -9.62
N ASP A 16 -20.47 1.01 -10.11
CA ASP A 16 -20.65 1.97 -11.20
C ASP A 16 -19.35 2.14 -12.00
N PRO A 17 -19.30 1.67 -13.27
CA PRO A 17 -18.11 1.79 -14.10
C PRO A 17 -17.73 3.23 -14.47
N LYS A 18 -18.60 4.22 -14.21
CA LYS A 18 -18.29 5.65 -14.40
C LYS A 18 -17.55 6.26 -13.21
N HIS A 19 -17.59 5.60 -12.06
CA HIS A 19 -16.92 6.06 -10.85
C HIS A 19 -15.50 5.48 -10.78
N LEU A 20 -14.51 6.35 -11.00
CA LEU A 20 -13.11 5.99 -11.18
C LEU A 20 -12.21 6.72 -10.19
N TYR A 21 -11.11 6.06 -9.79
CA TYR A 21 -10.00 6.68 -9.06
C TYR A 21 -8.68 6.42 -9.78
N VAL A 22 -7.76 7.38 -9.74
CA VAL A 22 -6.36 7.19 -10.16
C VAL A 22 -5.40 7.81 -9.15
N GLY A 23 -4.21 7.23 -9.00
CA GLY A 23 -3.11 7.79 -8.22
C GLY A 23 -2.01 8.34 -9.12
N LEU A 24 -1.45 9.50 -8.73
CA LEU A 24 -0.37 10.17 -9.43
C LEU A 24 0.80 10.41 -8.47
N SER A 25 2.00 9.96 -8.85
CA SER A 25 3.23 10.11 -8.06
C SER A 25 4.24 11.02 -8.76
N SER A 26 4.25 12.33 -8.56
CA SER A 26 3.34 13.12 -7.71
C SER A 26 2.11 13.64 -8.48
N GLY A 27 1.10 14.13 -7.76
CA GLY A 27 -0.17 14.62 -8.29
C GLY A 27 -1.39 14.23 -7.46
N GLY A 28 -1.22 13.35 -6.47
CA GLY A 28 -2.29 12.98 -5.54
C GLY A 28 -3.26 11.95 -6.09
N VAL A 29 -4.39 11.79 -5.40
CA VAL A 29 -5.51 10.94 -5.82
C VAL A 29 -6.49 11.79 -6.61
N MET A 30 -6.93 11.31 -7.76
CA MET A 30 -7.97 11.94 -8.58
C MET A 30 -9.17 11.02 -8.68
N GLU A 31 -10.36 11.60 -8.69
CA GLU A 31 -11.65 10.93 -8.80
C GLU A 31 -12.45 11.45 -10.00
N SER A 32 -13.13 10.55 -10.70
CA SER A 32 -14.08 10.86 -11.76
C SER A 32 -15.41 10.16 -11.49
N LEU A 33 -16.52 10.83 -11.83
CA LEU A 33 -17.89 10.32 -11.71
C LEU A 33 -18.58 10.17 -13.08
N ASP A 34 -17.85 10.43 -14.16
CA ASP A 34 -18.37 10.46 -15.54
C ASP A 34 -17.56 9.59 -16.50
N GLY A 35 -16.85 8.57 -15.97
CA GLY A 35 -16.07 7.63 -16.77
C GLY A 35 -14.77 8.23 -17.31
N GLY A 36 -14.21 9.22 -16.62
CA GLY A 36 -12.94 9.86 -16.95
C GLY A 36 -13.03 11.12 -17.80
N GLY A 37 -14.24 11.66 -18.00
CA GLY A 37 -14.47 12.93 -18.72
C GLY A 37 -13.97 14.14 -17.92
N ALA A 38 -14.21 14.15 -16.62
CA ALA A 38 -13.72 15.14 -15.68
C ALA A 38 -13.14 14.48 -14.42
N TRP A 39 -12.13 15.14 -13.84
CA TRP A 39 -11.40 14.65 -12.66
C TRP A 39 -11.33 15.74 -11.57
N LYS A 40 -11.51 15.33 -10.32
CA LYS A 40 -11.36 16.18 -9.13
C LYS A 40 -10.32 15.58 -8.18
N PRO A 41 -9.48 16.40 -7.52
CA PRO A 41 -8.54 15.89 -6.54
C PRO A 41 -9.26 15.45 -5.27
N LEU A 42 -8.91 14.27 -4.76
CA LEU A 42 -9.37 13.71 -3.49
C LEU A 42 -8.19 13.65 -2.51
N ILE A 43 -7.76 14.82 -2.04
CA ILE A 43 -6.50 14.99 -1.28
C ILE A 43 -6.69 15.56 0.13
N ARG A 44 -7.93 15.85 0.54
CA ARG A 44 -8.20 16.44 1.86
C ARG A 44 -7.74 15.50 2.97
N GLY A 45 -7.01 16.00 3.95
CA GLY A 45 -6.48 15.23 5.08
C GLY A 45 -5.15 14.51 4.81
N LEU A 46 -4.62 14.56 3.58
CA LEU A 46 -3.28 14.05 3.27
C LEU A 46 -2.19 15.03 3.72
N ASP A 47 -1.15 14.51 4.36
CA ASP A 47 0.04 15.29 4.71
C ASP A 47 1.00 15.32 3.52
N VAL A 48 1.81 16.36 3.42
CA VAL A 48 2.88 16.52 2.43
C VAL A 48 4.24 16.63 3.11
N VAL A 49 5.31 16.50 2.34
CA VAL A 49 6.67 16.72 2.87
C VAL A 49 6.79 18.15 3.40
N ALA A 50 7.47 18.33 4.53
CA ALA A 50 7.63 19.64 5.16
C ALA A 50 8.20 20.67 4.18
N GLY A 51 7.60 21.87 4.15
CA GLY A 51 7.98 22.95 3.23
C GLY A 51 7.14 23.03 1.95
N PHE A 52 6.34 22.00 1.62
CA PHE A 52 5.35 22.08 0.55
C PHE A 52 3.98 22.57 1.05
N ASP A 53 3.22 23.18 0.16
CA ASP A 53 1.84 23.56 0.40
C ASP A 53 0.92 22.34 0.22
N GLY A 54 0.24 21.92 1.30
CA GLY A 54 -0.71 20.81 1.26
C GLY A 54 -1.92 21.04 0.35
N ALA A 55 -2.22 22.29 0.00
CA ALA A 55 -3.28 22.63 -0.96
C ALA A 55 -2.85 22.39 -2.42
N ASP A 56 -1.55 22.30 -2.71
CA ASP A 56 -1.05 22.01 -4.06
C ASP A 56 -1.11 20.51 -4.35
N GLN A 57 -2.07 20.08 -5.18
CA GLN A 57 -2.21 18.67 -5.58
C GLN A 57 -0.92 18.05 -6.13
N ARG A 58 -0.05 18.86 -6.76
CA ARG A 58 1.16 18.39 -7.46
C ARG A 58 2.22 17.86 -6.51
N VAL A 59 2.13 18.15 -5.22
CA VAL A 59 3.12 17.73 -4.20
C VAL A 59 2.72 16.46 -3.46
N HIS A 60 1.50 15.96 -3.67
CA HIS A 60 1.03 14.71 -3.07
C HIS A 60 1.59 13.49 -3.81
N ASP A 61 2.06 12.47 -3.08
CA ASP A 61 2.74 11.29 -3.64
C ASP A 61 2.15 9.98 -3.06
N PRO A 62 0.88 9.62 -3.39
CA PRO A 62 0.33 8.31 -3.08
C PRO A 62 1.18 7.22 -3.72
N HIS A 63 1.55 6.18 -2.98
CA HIS A 63 2.34 5.07 -3.52
C HIS A 63 1.49 3.92 -4.05
N CYS A 64 0.42 3.60 -3.33
CA CYS A 64 -0.51 2.52 -3.66
C CYS A 64 -1.88 2.85 -3.06
N ILE A 65 -2.95 2.71 -3.84
CA ILE A 65 -4.33 2.99 -3.43
C ILE A 65 -5.14 1.72 -3.67
N ARG A 66 -6.04 1.41 -2.75
CA ARG A 66 -6.92 0.24 -2.80
C ARG A 66 -8.34 0.64 -2.47
N LEU A 67 -9.26 0.35 -3.38
CA LEU A 67 -10.69 0.31 -3.15
C LEU A 67 -11.04 -1.07 -2.57
N HIS A 68 -11.77 -1.13 -1.46
CA HIS A 68 -12.13 -2.42 -0.90
C HIS A 68 -13.21 -3.10 -1.75
N PRO A 69 -12.98 -4.33 -2.26
CA PRO A 69 -13.85 -4.94 -3.27
C PRO A 69 -15.26 -5.27 -2.76
N ALA A 70 -15.40 -5.66 -1.49
CA ALA A 70 -16.70 -5.97 -0.88
C ALA A 70 -17.31 -4.78 -0.10
N ALA A 71 -16.62 -3.64 -0.03
CA ALA A 71 -17.07 -2.44 0.68
C ALA A 71 -16.50 -1.18 -0.01
N PRO A 72 -16.94 -0.90 -1.26
CA PRO A 72 -16.36 0.14 -2.13
C PRO A 72 -16.53 1.58 -1.62
N ASP A 73 -17.19 1.81 -0.49
CA ASP A 73 -17.14 3.10 0.20
C ASP A 73 -15.84 3.28 1.01
N ARG A 74 -15.02 2.24 1.14
CA ARG A 74 -13.74 2.28 1.84
C ARG A 74 -12.55 2.24 0.89
N LEU A 75 -11.68 3.22 1.04
CA LEU A 75 -10.38 3.26 0.38
C LEU A 75 -9.26 3.27 1.44
N TYR A 76 -8.15 2.64 1.08
CA TYR A 76 -6.89 2.80 1.80
C TYR A 76 -5.80 3.25 0.84
N GLN A 77 -4.80 3.96 1.36
CA GLN A 77 -3.57 4.20 0.60
C GLN A 77 -2.32 4.14 1.48
N GLN A 78 -1.26 3.58 0.91
CA GLN A 78 0.11 3.88 1.30
C GLN A 78 0.53 5.13 0.53
N ASN A 79 0.99 6.15 1.24
CA ASN A 79 1.45 7.42 0.72
C ASN A 79 2.93 7.62 1.11
N HIS A 80 3.64 8.49 0.39
CA HIS A 80 4.96 8.96 0.80
C HIS A 80 4.97 9.51 2.23
N CYS A 81 3.89 10.15 2.65
CA CYS A 81 3.71 10.79 3.94
C CYS A 81 2.79 10.01 4.89
N GLY A 82 2.60 8.70 4.70
CA GLY A 82 1.95 7.85 5.71
C GLY A 82 0.96 6.83 5.17
N ILE A 83 0.19 6.23 6.07
CA ILE A 83 -0.89 5.27 5.74
C ILE A 83 -2.23 5.93 6.05
N TYR A 84 -3.14 5.93 5.08
CA TYR A 84 -4.43 6.61 5.17
C TYR A 84 -5.60 5.69 4.86
N ARG A 85 -6.75 6.05 5.43
CA ARG A 85 -8.07 5.46 5.13
C ARG A 85 -9.05 6.58 4.79
N LEU A 86 -9.97 6.31 3.89
CA LEU A 86 -11.13 7.16 3.61
C LEU A 86 -12.39 6.28 3.62
N ASP A 87 -13.44 6.78 4.26
CA ASP A 87 -14.77 6.15 4.29
C ASP A 87 -15.78 7.14 3.71
N ARG A 88 -16.43 6.78 2.60
CA ARG A 88 -17.51 7.57 1.99
C ARG A 88 -18.71 7.65 2.95
N PRO A 89 -19.47 8.77 2.94
CA PRO A 89 -19.40 9.89 2.00
C PRO A 89 -18.34 10.96 2.33
N SER A 90 -17.45 10.73 3.30
CA SER A 90 -16.35 11.66 3.57
C SER A 90 -15.47 11.85 2.33
N GLU A 91 -14.89 13.04 2.19
CA GLU A 91 -13.81 13.34 1.25
C GLU A 91 -12.46 13.48 1.96
N GLU A 92 -12.44 13.29 3.29
CA GLU A 92 -11.26 13.48 4.13
C GLU A 92 -10.59 12.14 4.44
N TRP A 93 -9.30 12.07 4.12
CA TRP A 93 -8.42 10.96 4.46
C TRP A 93 -7.97 11.08 5.92
N VAL A 94 -8.07 9.97 6.66
CA VAL A 94 -7.60 9.86 8.04
C VAL A 94 -6.26 9.11 8.06
N ARG A 95 -5.22 9.73 8.63
CA ARG A 95 -3.88 9.12 8.76
C ARG A 95 -3.85 8.05 9.86
N ILE A 96 -4.33 6.86 9.54
CA ILE A 96 -4.31 5.69 10.42
C ILE A 96 -2.90 5.17 10.72
N GLY A 97 -1.91 5.55 9.91
CA GLY A 97 -0.49 5.25 10.14
C GLY A 97 0.09 5.89 11.40
N ARG A 98 -0.56 6.90 11.98
CA ARG A 98 -0.14 7.50 13.27
C ARG A 98 -0.12 6.49 14.43
N ASN A 99 -0.86 5.38 14.30
CA ASN A 99 -0.90 4.30 15.28
C ASN A 99 0.18 3.23 15.07
N MET A 100 1.07 3.38 14.07
CA MET A 100 2.24 2.51 13.90
C MET A 100 3.28 2.75 15.00
N PRO A 101 4.07 1.74 15.38
CA PRO A 101 5.20 1.95 16.28
C PRO A 101 6.16 3.01 15.73
N LYS A 102 6.51 4.01 16.56
CA LYS A 102 7.36 5.15 16.13
C LYS A 102 8.70 4.73 15.52
N ALA A 103 9.31 3.66 16.04
CA ALA A 103 10.58 3.14 15.54
C ALA A 103 10.48 2.47 14.15
N VAL A 104 9.27 2.18 13.68
CA VAL A 104 9.00 1.59 12.36
C VAL A 104 8.57 2.69 11.38
N GLY A 105 7.73 3.61 11.83
CA GLY A 105 7.09 4.61 10.98
C GLY A 105 5.95 4.03 10.14
N ASP A 106 5.31 4.89 9.34
CA ASP A 106 4.18 4.55 8.46
C ASP A 106 4.49 4.82 6.99
N VAL A 107 5.77 4.81 6.64
CA VAL A 107 6.25 4.99 5.27
C VAL A 107 6.50 3.62 4.64
N GLY A 108 6.10 3.47 3.38
CA GLY A 108 6.24 2.24 2.60
C GLY A 108 5.85 2.47 1.15
N PHE A 109 5.78 1.43 0.32
CA PHE A 109 5.27 1.51 -1.05
C PHE A 109 3.98 0.70 -1.27
N PRO A 110 3.94 -0.61 -0.97
CA PRO A 110 2.76 -1.42 -1.25
C PRO A 110 1.70 -1.30 -0.15
N MET A 111 0.48 -1.68 -0.53
CA MET A 111 -0.63 -1.93 0.39
C MET A 111 -1.56 -2.97 -0.23
N VAL A 112 -2.07 -3.86 0.61
CA VAL A 112 -3.02 -4.90 0.23
C VAL A 112 -4.18 -4.90 1.23
N VAL A 113 -5.41 -4.98 0.73
CA VAL A 113 -6.62 -5.11 1.56
C VAL A 113 -7.05 -6.57 1.60
N HIS A 114 -7.65 -7.00 2.71
CA HIS A 114 -8.31 -8.31 2.76
C HIS A 114 -9.49 -8.31 1.76
N PRO A 115 -9.72 -9.37 0.98
CA PRO A 115 -10.76 -9.37 -0.05
C PRO A 115 -12.19 -9.37 0.51
N ARG A 116 -12.36 -9.77 1.78
CA ARG A 116 -13.68 -9.93 2.44
C ARG A 116 -13.87 -9.09 3.71
N ASP A 117 -12.83 -8.47 4.23
CA ASP A 117 -12.83 -7.84 5.57
C ASP A 117 -12.35 -6.39 5.41
N PRO A 118 -13.25 -5.40 5.44
CA PRO A 118 -12.89 -4.01 5.18
C PRO A 118 -12.06 -3.38 6.29
N ASP A 119 -11.98 -3.99 7.47
CA ASP A 119 -11.15 -3.51 8.58
C ASP A 119 -9.71 -4.05 8.49
N ALA A 120 -9.43 -4.95 7.55
CA ALA A 120 -8.15 -5.63 7.42
C ALA A 120 -7.34 -5.17 6.20
N CYS A 121 -6.09 -4.75 6.45
CA CYS A 121 -5.12 -4.47 5.40
C CYS A 121 -3.69 -4.71 5.90
N TRP A 122 -2.76 -4.85 4.96
CA TRP A 122 -1.34 -5.05 5.19
C TRP A 122 -0.49 -4.09 4.37
N VAL A 123 0.65 -3.73 4.93
CA VAL A 123 1.68 -2.88 4.34
C VAL A 123 3.07 -3.49 4.56
N PHE A 124 4.04 -3.02 3.80
CA PHE A 124 5.46 -3.34 4.00
C PHE A 124 6.22 -2.05 4.33
N PRO A 125 6.43 -1.73 5.62
CA PRO A 125 7.11 -0.51 6.02
C PRO A 125 8.58 -0.47 5.56
N MET A 126 9.04 0.72 5.20
CA MET A 126 10.42 1.03 4.84
C MET A 126 10.84 2.31 5.54
N ASP A 127 12.14 2.46 5.76
CA ASP A 127 12.71 3.67 6.35
C ASP A 127 12.37 4.89 5.48
N GLY A 128 11.65 5.83 6.09
CA GLY A 128 11.19 7.07 5.48
C GLY A 128 11.97 8.30 5.93
N THR A 129 13.03 8.15 6.72
CA THR A 129 13.85 9.27 7.22
C THR A 129 14.64 9.97 6.11
N ASP A 130 14.93 9.26 5.01
CA ASP A 130 15.48 9.80 3.79
C ASP A 130 14.59 9.46 2.58
N VAL A 131 14.84 10.12 1.45
CA VAL A 131 14.14 9.90 0.19
C VAL A 131 14.58 8.57 -0.44
N TRP A 132 15.86 8.18 -0.32
CA TRP A 132 16.42 6.94 -0.88
C TRP A 132 17.76 6.52 -0.26
N PRO A 133 18.12 5.21 -0.21
CA PRO A 133 17.30 4.03 -0.49
C PRO A 133 16.28 3.74 0.62
N ARG A 134 15.03 3.48 0.24
CA ARG A 134 14.01 3.01 1.16
C ARG A 134 14.09 1.49 1.29
N THR A 135 14.62 1.05 2.42
CA THR A 135 14.74 -0.37 2.80
C THR A 135 14.03 -0.63 4.11
N SER A 136 13.89 -1.91 4.48
CA SER A 136 13.31 -2.32 5.76
C SER A 136 13.93 -1.58 6.96
N PRO A 137 13.13 -1.03 7.89
CA PRO A 137 13.65 -0.29 9.03
C PRO A 137 14.63 -1.14 9.86
N GLY A 138 15.83 -0.61 10.09
CA GLY A 138 16.89 -1.26 10.87
C GLY A 138 17.33 -2.64 10.35
N GLY A 139 17.11 -2.94 9.06
CA GLY A 139 17.44 -4.24 8.47
C GLY A 139 16.57 -5.39 8.97
N LYS A 140 15.35 -5.10 9.44
CA LYS A 140 14.41 -6.07 10.04
C LYS A 140 13.10 -6.15 9.25
N PRO A 141 13.07 -6.82 8.08
CA PRO A 141 11.92 -6.85 7.19
C PRO A 141 10.69 -7.41 7.92
N ALA A 142 9.54 -6.82 7.67
CA ALA A 142 8.26 -7.31 8.17
C ALA A 142 7.10 -6.74 7.36
N VAL A 143 6.05 -7.55 7.27
CA VAL A 143 4.72 -7.04 6.97
C VAL A 143 4.12 -6.49 8.27
N TYR A 144 3.36 -5.40 8.18
CA TYR A 144 2.49 -4.93 9.26
C TYR A 144 1.05 -5.00 8.80
N GLY A 145 0.15 -5.45 9.68
CA GLY A 145 -1.26 -5.59 9.36
C GLY A 145 -2.17 -5.07 10.48
N THR A 146 -3.34 -4.60 10.08
CA THR A 146 -4.44 -4.20 10.96
C THR A 146 -5.65 -5.11 10.73
N ARG A 147 -6.53 -5.19 11.73
CA ARG A 147 -7.84 -5.87 11.70
C ARG A 147 -8.95 -5.01 12.29
N ASP A 148 -8.68 -3.71 12.45
CA ASP A 148 -9.56 -2.75 13.12
C ASP A 148 -9.52 -1.38 12.42
N ALA A 149 -9.35 -1.42 11.10
CA ALA A 149 -9.27 -0.27 10.21
C ALA A 149 -8.14 0.73 10.59
N GLY A 150 -7.04 0.21 11.11
CA GLY A 150 -5.83 0.97 11.44
C GLY A 150 -5.82 1.59 12.83
N LYS A 151 -6.71 1.18 13.75
CA LYS A 151 -6.63 1.57 15.16
C LYS A 151 -5.41 0.91 15.84
N THR A 152 -5.10 -0.33 15.48
CA THR A 152 -3.91 -1.05 15.93
C THR A 152 -3.21 -1.74 14.76
N TRP A 153 -1.89 -1.91 14.92
CA TRP A 153 -1.02 -2.54 13.92
C TRP A 153 -0.18 -3.64 14.57
N LYS A 154 -0.13 -4.81 13.93
CA LYS A 154 0.65 -5.96 14.36
C LYS A 154 1.76 -6.25 13.36
N ARG A 155 2.92 -6.64 13.89
CA ARG A 155 4.08 -7.09 13.12
C ARG A 155 3.89 -8.56 12.71
N PHE A 156 4.16 -8.86 11.46
CA PHE A 156 4.03 -10.16 10.81
C PHE A 156 5.34 -10.53 10.13
N ASP A 157 6.24 -11.19 10.86
CA ASP A 157 7.59 -11.53 10.42
C ASP A 157 8.01 -12.97 10.69
N GLY A 158 7.06 -13.84 11.06
CA GLY A 158 7.35 -15.27 11.26
C GLY A 158 7.97 -15.88 10.02
N GLY A 159 9.20 -16.40 10.12
CA GLY A 159 9.93 -16.99 8.99
C GLY A 159 10.76 -16.00 8.15
N LEU A 160 10.57 -14.68 8.30
CA LEU A 160 11.43 -13.68 7.65
C LEU A 160 12.79 -13.56 8.34
N PRO A 161 13.82 -13.02 7.66
CA PRO A 161 15.11 -12.73 8.28
C PRO A 161 14.97 -11.80 9.49
N ARG A 162 15.59 -12.17 10.63
CA ARG A 162 15.43 -11.45 11.90
C ARG A 162 16.18 -10.11 11.98
N ARG A 163 17.25 -9.94 11.20
CA ARG A 163 18.13 -8.77 11.15
C ARG A 163 19.03 -8.82 9.92
N ASP A 164 19.75 -7.72 9.68
CA ASP A 164 20.76 -7.58 8.62
C ASP A 164 20.21 -7.86 7.20
N ALA A 165 18.91 -7.60 7.01
CA ALA A 165 18.19 -7.83 5.77
C ALA A 165 17.47 -6.55 5.31
N TRP A 166 17.95 -5.95 4.22
CA TRP A 166 17.55 -4.63 3.76
C TRP A 166 16.55 -4.72 2.59
N PHE A 167 15.37 -5.29 2.84
CA PHE A 167 14.42 -5.54 1.76
C PHE A 167 13.75 -4.23 1.32
N THR A 168 13.68 -4.01 0.01
CA THR A 168 12.81 -3.03 -0.63
C THR A 168 11.70 -3.78 -1.35
N VAL A 169 10.44 -3.43 -1.07
CA VAL A 169 9.25 -4.00 -1.74
C VAL A 169 8.53 -2.87 -2.46
N LYS A 170 8.40 -2.99 -3.79
CA LYS A 170 7.79 -1.94 -4.64
C LYS A 170 6.26 -1.97 -4.59
N ARG A 171 5.65 -0.90 -5.13
CA ARG A 171 4.20 -0.60 -5.08
C ARG A 171 3.29 -1.78 -5.46
N GLN A 172 3.63 -2.48 -6.54
CA GLN A 172 2.88 -3.62 -7.09
C GLN A 172 3.49 -4.96 -6.69
N ALA A 173 4.54 -4.96 -5.87
CA ALA A 173 5.25 -6.18 -5.50
C ALA A 173 4.68 -6.84 -4.23
N MET A 174 3.41 -6.59 -3.90
CA MET A 174 2.69 -7.25 -2.83
C MET A 174 1.23 -7.44 -3.24
N THR A 175 0.70 -8.63 -2.99
CA THR A 175 -0.64 -9.05 -3.42
C THR A 175 -1.23 -10.07 -2.44
N ALA A 176 -2.53 -10.33 -2.57
CA ALA A 176 -3.26 -11.35 -1.81
C ALA A 176 -4.06 -12.24 -2.76
N ASP A 177 -4.28 -13.49 -2.37
CA ASP A 177 -5.24 -14.36 -3.05
C ASP A 177 -6.64 -14.30 -2.40
N GLY A 178 -7.61 -14.98 -3.03
CA GLY A 178 -8.98 -15.09 -2.53
C GLY A 178 -9.24 -16.28 -1.60
N ARG A 179 -8.21 -17.04 -1.19
CA ARG A 179 -8.41 -18.28 -0.40
C ARG A 179 -8.84 -17.99 1.03
N ASP A 180 -9.19 -19.06 1.76
CA ASP A 180 -9.49 -19.01 3.18
C ASP A 180 -8.66 -20.07 3.93
N PRO A 181 -7.71 -19.67 4.79
CA PRO A 181 -7.25 -18.29 5.04
C PRO A 181 -6.65 -17.61 3.80
N VAL A 182 -6.63 -16.27 3.79
CA VAL A 182 -6.03 -15.46 2.72
C VAL A 182 -4.52 -15.71 2.64
N GLY A 183 -4.03 -16.02 1.44
CA GLY A 183 -2.60 -16.02 1.15
C GLY A 183 -2.09 -14.61 0.86
N LEU A 184 -0.90 -14.29 1.36
CA LEU A 184 -0.19 -13.03 1.07
C LEU A 184 1.15 -13.31 0.41
N TYR A 185 1.51 -12.49 -0.57
CA TYR A 185 2.75 -12.68 -1.33
C TYR A 185 3.43 -11.33 -1.53
N PHE A 186 4.76 -11.30 -1.47
CA PHE A 186 5.53 -10.13 -1.87
C PHE A 186 6.83 -10.49 -2.58
N GLY A 187 7.31 -9.59 -3.42
CA GLY A 187 8.59 -9.66 -4.10
C GLY A 187 9.50 -8.52 -3.67
N ALA A 188 10.72 -8.86 -3.29
CA ALA A 188 11.74 -7.87 -2.94
C ALA A 188 12.67 -7.59 -4.13
N THR A 189 13.21 -6.37 -4.20
CA THR A 189 14.03 -5.94 -5.34
C THR A 189 15.33 -6.73 -5.52
N HIS A 190 15.77 -7.47 -4.51
CA HIS A 190 16.92 -8.37 -4.58
C HIS A 190 16.61 -9.76 -5.18
N GLY A 191 15.39 -9.97 -5.70
CA GLY A 191 15.05 -11.17 -6.47
C GLY A 191 14.47 -12.32 -5.66
N GLU A 192 13.95 -12.04 -4.46
CA GLU A 192 13.23 -13.03 -3.66
C GLU A 192 11.71 -12.80 -3.70
N VAL A 193 10.96 -13.89 -3.81
CA VAL A 193 9.51 -13.91 -3.62
C VAL A 193 9.20 -14.67 -2.33
N TRP A 194 8.38 -14.07 -1.49
CA TRP A 194 7.95 -14.63 -0.21
C TRP A 194 6.44 -14.82 -0.21
N GLY A 195 5.97 -15.88 0.44
CA GLY A 195 4.55 -16.19 0.55
C GLY A 195 4.15 -16.68 1.92
N SER A 196 2.93 -16.32 2.31
CA SER A 196 2.23 -16.76 3.50
C SER A 196 0.90 -17.38 3.08
N ARG A 197 0.48 -18.44 3.78
CA ARG A 197 -0.83 -19.10 3.59
C ARG A 197 -1.70 -18.99 4.84
N ASP A 198 -1.41 -18.02 5.70
CA ASP A 198 -2.03 -17.85 7.02
C ASP A 198 -2.17 -16.36 7.38
N GLU A 199 -2.47 -15.54 6.37
CA GLU A 199 -2.72 -14.11 6.50
C GLU A 199 -1.53 -13.31 7.06
N GLY A 200 -0.31 -13.77 6.74
CA GLY A 200 0.96 -13.15 7.10
C GLY A 200 1.59 -13.67 8.39
N LYS A 201 0.98 -14.61 9.11
CA LYS A 201 1.53 -15.10 10.39
C LYS A 201 2.88 -15.81 10.20
N SER A 202 3.02 -16.59 9.12
CA SER A 202 4.27 -17.25 8.75
C SER A 202 4.57 -17.10 7.25
N TRP A 203 5.86 -16.95 6.94
CA TRP A 203 6.37 -16.68 5.60
C TRP A 203 7.42 -17.71 5.21
N ALA A 204 7.37 -18.13 3.95
CA ALA A 204 8.39 -18.94 3.31
C ALA A 204 8.92 -18.24 2.06
N CYS A 205 10.22 -18.35 1.82
CA CYS A 205 10.82 -17.90 0.58
C CYS A 205 10.48 -18.91 -0.52
N LEU A 206 9.70 -18.48 -1.52
CA LEU A 206 9.18 -19.33 -2.61
C LEU A 206 10.13 -19.35 -3.82
N ALA A 207 10.84 -18.25 -4.06
CA ALA A 207 11.80 -18.12 -5.14
C ALA A 207 12.94 -17.18 -4.74
N ARG A 208 14.13 -17.42 -5.31
CA ARG A 208 15.37 -16.62 -5.08
C ARG A 208 16.11 -16.42 -6.39
N TYR A 209 17.03 -15.46 -6.40
CA TYR A 209 17.94 -15.17 -7.52
C TYR A 209 17.22 -14.74 -8.81
N LEU A 210 16.03 -14.18 -8.68
CA LEU A 210 15.35 -13.52 -9.79
C LEU A 210 15.98 -12.15 -10.08
N PRO A 211 15.74 -11.57 -11.27
CA PRO A 211 15.99 -10.15 -11.51
C PRO A 211 15.22 -9.25 -10.55
N HIS A 212 15.50 -7.95 -10.62
CA HIS A 212 14.81 -6.93 -9.83
C HIS A 212 13.28 -7.00 -10.00
N ILE A 213 12.56 -7.29 -8.91
CA ILE A 213 11.11 -7.49 -8.95
C ILE A 213 10.37 -6.14 -8.87
N TYR A 214 9.53 -5.86 -9.87
CA TYR A 214 8.67 -4.68 -9.89
C TYR A 214 7.25 -4.96 -9.41
N ALA A 215 6.71 -6.14 -9.74
CA ALA A 215 5.34 -6.54 -9.43
C ALA A 215 5.24 -8.04 -9.13
N VAL A 216 4.27 -8.40 -8.29
CA VAL A 216 3.85 -9.77 -7.98
C VAL A 216 2.33 -9.74 -7.90
N GLU A 217 1.66 -10.59 -8.67
CA GLU A 217 0.20 -10.70 -8.67
C GLU A 217 -0.25 -12.15 -8.49
N ALA A 218 -1.27 -12.35 -7.67
CA ALA A 218 -1.91 -13.65 -7.50
C ALA A 218 -2.95 -13.85 -8.59
N ALA A 219 -2.93 -15.00 -9.25
CA ALA A 219 -3.91 -15.38 -10.25
C ALA A 219 -4.37 -16.82 -10.02
N VAL A 220 -5.62 -17.09 -10.36
CA VAL A 220 -6.13 -18.47 -10.46
C VAL A 220 -5.94 -18.91 -11.91
N ALA A 221 -5.21 -20.00 -12.12
CA ALA A 221 -5.13 -20.61 -13.44
C ALA A 221 -6.50 -21.23 -13.79
N ALA A 222 -7.00 -20.92 -14.98
CA ALA A 222 -8.19 -21.53 -15.55
C ALA A 222 -7.95 -23.00 -15.93
#